data_AF-A0A4U0VV04-F1
#
_entry.id   AF-A0A4U0VV04-F1
#
_cell.length_a   1.000
_cell.length_b   1.000
_cell.length_c   1.000
_cell.angle_alpha   90.00
_cell.angle_beta   90.00
_cell.angle_gamma   90.00
#
_symmetry.space_group_name_H-M   'P 1'
#
loop_
_entity.id
_entity.type
_entity.pdbx_description
1 polymer ?
#
loop_
_entity_poly.entity_id
_entity_poly.type
_entity_poly.pdbx_seq_one_letter_code
_entity_poly.pdbx_strand_id
1 'polypeptide(L)'
;MALPSQHRSRSNLVLPPEVLLLICSHLDHRNLLKASMTCATWHRVCQDPALWRRLYSHERGTIQFDSGPRVRLSEIGCDWYNLYKQRTRLNQNWTAGRFVNSQLAHPNHPAEGHTDDIYAIQLHGKHLVSGSVDRTIRIWDIDTGRLVGEPLQGHAGSVLCLQFDPRDHEDTIVSGGAGGELIFCVFSTRTKIKIVSNAHGDAVTCLKFDQTRLVTCSQDETIKVWDRTTLSAQILTGHRGSVNAIDFSGDTLVSASGDRTAKVWSISENACLRTVEEPRSVAC
;
A
#
# COMPACT_ATOMS: atom_id res chain seq x y z
N MET A 1 -18.29 43.49 64.35
CA MET A 1 -17.06 43.67 63.55
C MET A 1 -17.10 42.63 62.44
N ALA A 2 -17.64 43.01 61.28
CA ALA A 2 -17.85 42.10 60.15
C ALA A 2 -16.56 42.03 59.32
N LEU A 3 -16.04 40.83 59.08
CA LEU A 3 -14.97 40.59 58.12
C LEU A 3 -15.57 40.51 56.71
N PRO A 4 -15.02 41.20 55.71
CA PRO A 4 -15.57 41.15 54.36
C PRO A 4 -15.19 39.82 53.69
N SER A 5 -16.21 39.10 53.23
CA SER A 5 -16.06 37.97 52.31
C SER A 5 -15.43 38.46 51.00
N GLN A 6 -14.16 38.11 50.77
CA GLN A 6 -13.55 38.28 49.47
C GLN A 6 -14.23 37.33 48.47
N HIS A 7 -15.23 37.84 47.76
CA HIS A 7 -15.60 37.30 46.45
C HIS A 7 -14.40 37.50 45.50
N ARG A 8 -13.50 36.52 45.45
CA ARG A 8 -12.70 36.31 44.24
C ARG A 8 -13.63 35.73 43.19
N SER A 9 -14.36 36.60 42.50
CA SER A 9 -14.86 36.26 41.18
C SER A 9 -13.64 35.91 40.32
N ARG A 10 -13.42 34.62 40.07
CA ARG A 10 -12.70 34.24 38.85
C ARG A 10 -13.55 34.82 37.73
N SER A 11 -13.10 35.92 37.15
CA SER A 11 -13.64 36.45 35.92
C SER A 11 -13.60 35.30 34.93
N ASN A 12 -14.76 34.70 34.69
CA ASN A 12 -14.96 33.78 33.58
C ASN A 12 -14.86 34.65 32.32
N LEU A 13 -13.63 34.96 31.91
CA LEU A 13 -13.30 35.43 30.57
C LEU A 13 -13.65 34.28 29.62
N VAL A 14 -14.94 34.17 29.31
CA VAL A 14 -15.42 33.30 28.25
C VAL A 14 -15.07 34.03 26.96
N LEU A 15 -13.85 33.76 26.47
CA LEU A 15 -13.47 34.20 25.13
C LEU A 15 -14.50 33.65 24.13
N PRO A 16 -14.91 34.44 23.13
CA PRO A 16 -15.78 33.95 22.08
C PRO A 16 -15.18 32.68 21.44
N PRO A 17 -16.00 31.70 21.04
CA PRO A 17 -15.54 30.47 20.42
C PRO A 17 -14.60 30.68 19.23
N GLU A 18 -14.83 31.75 18.46
CA GLU A 18 -14.01 32.15 17.30
C GLU A 18 -12.57 32.53 17.70
N VAL A 19 -12.41 33.25 18.80
CA VAL A 19 -11.10 33.65 19.34
C VAL A 19 -10.37 32.44 19.89
N LEU A 20 -11.08 31.54 20.59
CA LEU A 20 -10.50 30.28 21.07
C LEU A 20 -10.04 29.39 19.91
N LEU A 21 -10.81 29.33 18.83
CA LEU A 21 -10.45 28.57 17.63
C LEU A 21 -9.22 29.17 16.92
N LEU A 22 -9.12 30.50 16.86
CA LEU A 22 -7.94 31.19 16.35
C LEU A 22 -6.69 30.86 17.19
N ILE A 23 -6.79 30.92 18.51
CA ILE A 23 -5.68 30.55 19.41
C ILE A 23 -5.28 29.09 19.18
N CYS A 24 -6.25 28.19 19.12
CA CYS A 24 -6.01 26.76 18.85
C CYS A 24 -5.32 26.52 17.50
N SER A 25 -5.60 27.34 16.49
CA SER A 25 -4.98 27.19 15.16
C SER A 25 -3.47 27.47 15.13
N HIS A 26 -2.94 28.18 16.14
CA HIS A 26 -1.51 28.44 16.29
C HIS A 26 -0.78 27.43 17.19
N LEU A 27 -1.52 26.52 17.83
CA LEU A 27 -0.94 25.49 18.70
C LEU A 27 -0.58 24.25 17.89
N ASP A 28 0.51 23.58 18.29
CA ASP A 28 0.85 22.27 17.77
C ASP A 28 -0.08 21.18 18.33
N HIS A 29 -0.05 20.00 17.70
CA HIS A 29 -0.87 18.85 18.07
C HIS A 29 -0.72 18.46 19.55
N ARG A 30 0.47 18.61 20.15
CA ARG A 30 0.73 18.22 21.56
C ARG A 30 0.08 19.19 22.51
N ASN A 31 0.23 20.49 22.26
CA ASN A 31 -0.34 21.52 23.12
C ASN A 31 -1.86 21.56 22.98
N LEU A 32 -2.42 21.23 21.82
CA LEU A 32 -3.87 21.04 21.66
C LEU A 32 -4.42 19.88 22.48
N LEU A 33 -3.74 18.72 22.49
CA LEU A 33 -4.14 17.60 23.35
C LEU A 33 -4.09 18.00 24.83
N LYS A 34 -3.05 18.72 25.27
CA LYS A 34 -2.96 19.24 26.63
C LYS A 34 -4.07 20.25 26.95
N ALA A 35 -4.32 21.20 26.06
CA ALA A 35 -5.38 22.20 26.20
C ALA A 35 -6.76 21.53 26.30
N SER A 36 -7.01 20.46 25.54
CA SER A 36 -8.27 19.70 25.57
C SER A 36 -8.56 19.03 26.91
N MET A 37 -7.57 18.87 27.79
CA MET A 37 -7.72 18.29 29.13
C MET A 37 -7.95 19.35 30.22
N THR A 38 -7.89 20.64 29.90
CA THR A 38 -7.93 21.72 30.91
C THR A 38 -9.33 22.04 31.39
N CYS A 39 -10.32 22.15 30.49
CA CYS A 39 -11.73 22.34 30.84
C CYS A 39 -12.67 21.94 29.69
N ALA A 40 -13.97 21.83 29.97
CA ALA A 40 -14.99 21.39 29.00
C ALA A 40 -15.11 22.31 27.77
N THR A 41 -14.91 23.62 27.93
CA THR A 41 -14.96 24.58 26.81
C THR A 41 -13.78 24.38 25.87
N TRP A 42 -12.55 24.28 26.41
CA TRP A 42 -11.36 23.96 25.63
C TRP A 42 -11.44 22.57 25.01
N HIS A 43 -11.99 21.59 25.72
CA HIS A 43 -12.23 20.24 25.19
C HIS A 43 -13.08 20.27 23.92
N ARG A 44 -14.21 20.99 23.96
CA ARG A 44 -15.13 21.11 22.81
C ARG A 44 -14.50 21.83 21.63
N VAL A 45 -13.76 22.92 21.86
CA VAL A 45 -13.10 23.67 20.78
C VAL A 45 -11.94 22.89 20.17
N CYS A 46 -11.13 22.21 21.00
CA CYS A 46 -10.02 21.38 20.52
C CYS A 46 -10.48 20.11 19.79
N GLN A 47 -11.77 19.76 19.84
CA GLN A 47 -12.36 18.65 19.06
C GLN A 47 -12.84 19.10 17.67
N ASP A 48 -12.70 20.37 17.31
CA ASP A 48 -13.09 20.86 15.99
C ASP A 48 -12.35 20.10 14.88
N PRO A 49 -13.07 19.38 13.98
CA PRO A 49 -12.47 18.63 12.89
C PRO A 49 -11.61 19.48 11.94
N ALA A 50 -11.96 20.76 11.75
CA ALA A 50 -11.26 21.66 10.83
C ALA A 50 -9.86 22.03 11.34
N LEU A 51 -9.69 22.16 12.66
CA LEU A 51 -8.38 22.41 13.29
C LEU A 51 -7.42 21.25 13.02
N TRP A 52 -7.86 20.03 13.33
CA TRP A 52 -7.05 18.83 13.13
C TRP A 52 -6.78 18.58 11.66
N ARG A 53 -7.77 18.72 10.78
CA ARG A 53 -7.58 18.59 9.33
C ARG A 53 -6.45 19.48 8.82
N ARG A 54 -6.42 20.76 9.22
CA ARG A 54 -5.36 21.71 8.81
C ARG A 54 -3.98 21.29 9.31
N LEU A 55 -3.86 20.95 10.58
CA LEU A 55 -2.60 20.51 11.18
C LEU A 55 -2.07 19.24 10.50
N TYR A 56 -2.96 18.30 10.22
CA TYR A 56 -2.63 17.09 9.48
C TYR A 56 -2.19 17.32 8.05
N SER A 57 -2.86 18.22 7.34
CA SER A 57 -2.49 18.57 5.97
C SER A 57 -1.16 19.32 5.87
N HIS A 58 -0.74 19.99 6.93
CA HIS A 58 0.56 20.69 6.97
C HIS A 58 1.73 19.76 7.36
N GLU A 59 1.52 18.77 8.23
CA GLU A 59 2.57 17.79 8.59
C GLU A 59 2.93 16.84 7.44
N ARG A 60 2.01 16.63 6.50
CA ARG A 60 2.21 15.80 5.33
C ARG A 60 1.83 16.61 4.12
N GLY A 61 2.81 17.11 3.36
CA GLY A 61 2.57 17.42 1.95
C GLY A 61 1.79 16.24 1.35
N THR A 62 0.50 16.47 1.08
CA THR A 62 -0.47 15.51 0.53
C THR A 62 -0.50 14.13 1.20
N ILE A 63 -1.51 13.87 2.06
CA ILE A 63 -2.00 12.50 2.25
C ILE A 63 -2.67 12.11 0.92
N GLN A 64 -1.90 11.53 0.01
CA GLN A 64 -2.44 10.83 -1.14
C GLN A 64 -2.73 9.40 -0.65
N PHE A 65 -4.00 9.11 -0.41
CA PHE A 65 -4.45 7.72 -0.41
C PHE A 65 -4.32 7.26 -1.87
N ASP A 66 -3.28 6.51 -2.20
CA ASP A 66 -3.12 6.02 -3.56
C ASP A 66 -4.22 5.01 -3.92
N SER A 67 -4.62 5.10 -5.19
CA SER A 67 -5.54 4.21 -5.93
C SER A 67 -6.95 4.02 -5.33
N GLY A 68 -7.73 5.10 -5.31
CA GLY A 68 -9.20 5.12 -5.26
C GLY A 68 -9.67 6.47 -5.83
N PRO A 69 -10.97 6.73 -6.08
CA PRO A 69 -11.43 8.05 -6.52
C PRO A 69 -10.86 9.11 -5.57
N ARG A 70 -10.40 10.25 -6.10
CA ARG A 70 -9.89 11.39 -5.32
C ARG A 70 -11.01 11.92 -4.41
N VAL A 71 -11.30 11.24 -3.31
CA VAL A 71 -12.18 11.73 -2.26
C VAL A 71 -11.39 12.84 -1.61
N ARG A 72 -11.85 14.09 -1.81
CA ARG A 72 -11.23 15.20 -1.10
C ARG A 72 -11.36 14.89 0.37
N LEU A 73 -10.30 15.07 1.14
CA LEU A 73 -10.33 14.93 2.60
C LEU A 73 -11.49 15.72 3.22
N SER A 74 -11.99 16.77 2.52
CA SER A 74 -13.19 17.56 2.83
C SER A 74 -14.49 16.77 2.96
N GLU A 75 -14.66 15.70 2.17
CA GLU A 75 -15.89 14.89 2.07
C GLU A 75 -15.92 13.72 3.06
N ILE A 76 -14.78 13.37 3.64
CA ILE A 76 -14.69 12.34 4.67
C ILE A 76 -15.14 12.95 6.00
N GLY A 77 -16.33 12.56 6.45
CA GLY A 77 -16.83 12.82 7.81
C GLY A 77 -16.09 12.00 8.87
N CYS A 78 -14.76 12.04 8.88
CA CYS A 78 -13.95 11.33 9.86
C CYS A 78 -13.62 12.19 11.07
N ASP A 79 -13.53 11.53 12.23
CA ASP A 79 -13.07 12.15 13.46
C ASP A 79 -11.54 12.29 13.42
N TRP A 80 -11.09 13.43 12.90
CA TRP A 80 -9.67 13.78 12.75
C TRP A 80 -8.92 13.78 14.09
N TYR A 81 -9.59 14.16 15.19
CA TYR A 81 -9.01 14.15 16.53
C TYR A 81 -8.68 12.72 16.97
N ASN A 82 -9.65 11.79 16.86
CA ASN A 82 -9.44 10.40 17.25
C ASN A 82 -8.43 9.69 16.35
N LEU A 83 -8.43 9.98 15.04
CA LEU A 83 -7.43 9.49 14.11
C LEU A 83 -6.00 9.88 14.58
N TYR A 84 -5.82 11.12 15.05
CA TYR A 84 -4.51 11.60 15.55
C TYR A 84 -4.05 10.86 16.77
N LYS A 85 -4.96 10.71 17.71
CA LYS A 85 -4.68 10.05 18.95
C LYS A 85 -4.32 8.58 18.71
N GLN A 86 -5.07 7.87 17.86
CA GLN A 86 -4.79 6.48 17.52
C GLN A 86 -3.45 6.32 16.80
N ARG A 87 -3.19 7.14 15.77
CA ARG A 87 -1.93 7.10 15.02
C ARG A 87 -0.72 7.39 15.91
N THR A 88 -0.80 8.44 16.73
CA THR A 88 0.29 8.81 17.64
C THR A 88 0.57 7.70 18.64
N ARG A 89 -0.49 7.08 19.19
CA ARG A 89 -0.35 5.93 20.08
C ARG A 89 0.30 4.73 19.38
N LEU A 90 -0.10 4.43 18.14
CA LEU A 90 0.49 3.35 17.35
C LEU A 90 1.99 3.60 17.10
N ASN A 91 2.36 4.81 16.66
CA ASN A 91 3.75 5.19 16.45
C ASN A 91 4.57 5.08 17.74
N GLN A 92 4.03 5.55 18.87
CA GLN A 92 4.69 5.43 20.17
C GLN A 92 4.83 3.98 20.63
N ASN A 93 3.86 3.12 20.32
CA ASN A 93 3.96 1.69 20.59
C ASN A 93 5.06 1.07 19.75
N TRP A 94 5.12 1.41 18.46
CA TRP A 94 6.16 0.93 17.56
C TRP A 94 7.57 1.35 17.99
N THR A 95 7.79 2.63 18.27
CA THR A 95 9.10 3.15 18.69
C THR A 95 9.55 2.63 20.05
N ALA A 96 8.60 2.29 20.92
CA ALA A 96 8.89 1.72 22.23
C ALA A 96 8.88 0.18 22.26
N GLY A 97 8.75 -0.49 21.10
CA GLY A 97 8.71 -1.95 21.02
C GLY A 97 7.48 -2.61 21.68
N ARG A 98 6.40 -1.85 21.90
CA ARG A 98 5.14 -2.35 22.47
C ARG A 98 4.22 -2.90 21.38
N PHE A 99 4.64 -3.97 20.72
CA PHE A 99 3.84 -4.71 19.76
C PHE A 99 3.93 -6.22 20.04
N VAL A 100 2.96 -6.96 19.51
CA VAL A 100 2.94 -8.43 19.57
C VAL A 100 3.07 -8.92 18.14
N ASN A 101 4.01 -9.83 17.90
CA ASN A 101 4.13 -10.48 16.60
C ASN A 101 3.03 -11.53 16.45
N SER A 102 2.36 -11.51 15.30
CA SER A 102 1.49 -12.59 14.85
C SER A 102 2.15 -13.34 13.69
N GLN A 103 1.82 -14.61 13.55
CA GLN A 103 2.33 -15.48 12.49
C GLN A 103 1.17 -16.00 11.64
N LEU A 104 1.40 -16.06 10.33
CA LEU A 104 0.59 -16.77 9.35
C LEU A 104 1.45 -17.92 8.79
N ALA A 105 1.04 -19.19 8.79
CA ALA A 105 -0.16 -19.79 9.38
C ALA A 105 -0.19 -19.72 10.91
N HIS A 106 -1.40 -19.78 11.49
CA HIS A 106 -1.57 -19.84 12.94
C HIS A 106 -0.81 -21.04 13.55
N PRO A 107 -0.15 -20.91 14.72
CA PRO A 107 0.65 -21.98 15.32
C PRO A 107 -0.08 -23.33 15.54
N ASN A 108 -1.39 -23.29 15.75
CA ASN A 108 -2.24 -24.50 15.89
C ASN A 108 -2.59 -25.17 14.55
N HIS A 109 -2.30 -24.53 13.42
CA HIS A 109 -2.60 -25.00 12.07
C HIS A 109 -1.37 -24.90 11.15
N PRO A 110 -0.22 -25.51 11.52
CA PRO A 110 1.01 -25.36 10.75
C PRO A 110 0.91 -25.94 9.33
N ALA A 111 0.03 -26.92 9.11
CA ALA A 111 -0.23 -27.51 7.81
C ALA A 111 -0.90 -26.54 6.80
N GLU A 112 -1.47 -25.44 7.29
CA GLU A 112 -1.99 -24.37 6.42
C GLU A 112 -0.87 -23.51 5.81
N GLY A 113 0.37 -23.65 6.32
CA GLY A 113 1.58 -23.02 5.80
C GLY A 113 1.89 -23.41 4.36
N HIS A 114 2.64 -22.54 3.67
CA HIS A 114 3.36 -22.95 2.45
C HIS A 114 4.38 -24.04 2.80
N THR A 115 4.62 -24.96 1.87
CA THR A 115 5.58 -26.06 2.07
C THR A 115 7.01 -25.70 1.66
N ASP A 116 7.19 -24.51 1.10
CA ASP A 116 8.44 -24.03 0.52
C ASP A 116 8.48 -22.48 0.59
N ASP A 117 9.57 -21.89 0.12
CA ASP A 117 9.85 -20.45 0.22
C ASP A 117 8.74 -19.59 -0.40
N ILE A 118 8.49 -18.43 0.20
CA ILE A 118 7.49 -17.45 -0.25
C ILE A 118 8.24 -16.34 -0.98
N TYR A 119 7.90 -16.12 -2.26
CA TYR A 119 8.54 -15.09 -3.08
C TYR A 119 7.69 -13.84 -3.26
N ALA A 120 6.36 -13.96 -3.14
CA ALA A 120 5.46 -12.86 -3.42
C ALA A 120 4.43 -12.71 -2.30
N ILE A 121 4.21 -11.47 -1.86
CA ILE A 121 3.16 -11.13 -0.89
C ILE A 121 2.41 -9.86 -1.32
N GLN A 122 1.12 -9.83 -1.04
CA GLN A 122 0.28 -8.63 -1.15
C GLN A 122 -0.75 -8.57 -0.04
N LEU A 123 -1.12 -7.35 0.35
CA LEU A 123 -2.13 -7.08 1.37
C LEU A 123 -3.29 -6.30 0.74
N HIS A 124 -4.51 -6.81 0.87
CA HIS A 124 -5.73 -6.13 0.45
C HIS A 124 -6.79 -6.20 1.54
N GLY A 125 -7.06 -5.05 2.17
CA GLY A 125 -7.94 -4.97 3.34
C GLY A 125 -7.43 -5.87 4.48
N LYS A 126 -8.26 -6.82 4.92
CA LYS A 126 -7.92 -7.79 5.98
C LYS A 126 -7.29 -9.09 5.46
N HIS A 127 -7.05 -9.18 4.15
CA HIS A 127 -6.55 -10.40 3.54
C HIS A 127 -5.12 -10.23 3.03
N LEU A 128 -4.28 -11.21 3.36
CA LEU A 128 -2.95 -11.34 2.81
C LEU A 128 -2.97 -12.43 1.73
N VAL A 129 -2.23 -12.21 0.65
CA VAL A 129 -2.04 -13.20 -0.42
C VAL A 129 -0.57 -13.47 -0.56
N SER A 130 -0.20 -14.75 -0.61
CA SER A 130 1.18 -15.19 -0.75
C SER A 130 1.34 -16.16 -1.92
N GLY A 131 2.44 -16.03 -2.65
CA GLY A 131 2.87 -16.93 -3.72
C GLY A 131 4.20 -17.58 -3.36
N SER A 132 4.32 -18.89 -3.62
CA SER A 132 5.44 -19.71 -3.15
C SER A 132 6.05 -20.59 -4.24
N VAL A 133 7.25 -21.09 -3.96
CA VAL A 133 7.91 -22.19 -4.68
C VAL A 133 7.08 -23.46 -4.71
N ASP A 134 6.19 -23.66 -3.73
CA ASP A 134 5.25 -24.80 -3.73
C ASP A 134 4.22 -24.77 -4.87
N ARG A 135 4.29 -23.75 -5.74
CA ARG A 135 3.48 -23.53 -6.95
C ARG A 135 2.03 -23.17 -6.63
N THR A 136 1.77 -22.75 -5.39
CA THR A 136 0.46 -22.33 -4.94
C THR A 136 0.42 -20.86 -4.58
N ILE A 137 -0.78 -20.29 -4.70
CA ILE A 137 -1.14 -19.01 -4.10
C ILE A 137 -2.06 -19.30 -2.92
N ARG A 138 -1.78 -18.72 -1.76
CA ARG A 138 -2.58 -18.85 -0.54
C ARG A 138 -3.14 -17.50 -0.12
N ILE A 139 -4.36 -17.53 0.39
CA ILE A 139 -5.08 -16.36 0.89
C ILE A 139 -5.29 -16.53 2.38
N TRP A 140 -4.97 -15.51 3.16
CA TRP A 140 -5.01 -15.53 4.62
C TRP A 140 -5.93 -14.44 5.12
N ASP A 141 -6.73 -14.74 6.13
CA ASP A 141 -7.47 -13.74 6.90
C ASP A 141 -6.59 -13.34 8.10
N ILE A 142 -6.24 -12.06 8.18
CA ILE A 142 -5.26 -11.53 9.14
C ILE A 142 -5.84 -11.49 10.56
N ASP A 143 -7.15 -11.29 10.69
CA ASP A 143 -7.82 -11.21 11.98
C ASP A 143 -7.85 -12.58 12.66
N THR A 144 -8.09 -13.63 11.89
CA THR A 144 -8.15 -15.01 12.38
C THR A 144 -6.80 -15.73 12.33
N GLY A 145 -5.88 -15.28 11.49
CA GLY A 145 -4.59 -15.92 11.25
C GLY A 145 -4.68 -17.22 10.44
N ARG A 146 -5.81 -17.45 9.74
CA ARG A 146 -6.16 -18.73 9.11
C ARG A 146 -6.16 -18.63 7.59
N LEU A 147 -5.93 -19.77 6.95
CA LEU A 147 -6.05 -19.91 5.51
C LEU A 147 -7.53 -19.80 5.08
N VAL A 148 -7.79 -19.02 4.04
CA VAL A 148 -9.12 -18.81 3.46
C VAL A 148 -9.36 -19.83 2.35
N GLY A 149 -9.76 -21.04 2.76
CA GLY A 149 -10.02 -22.19 1.89
C GLY A 149 -8.79 -22.76 1.20
N GLU A 150 -8.98 -23.48 0.10
CA GLU A 150 -7.91 -24.28 -0.49
C GLU A 150 -6.86 -23.45 -1.23
N PRO A 151 -5.57 -23.87 -1.23
CA PRO A 151 -4.53 -23.25 -2.02
C PRO A 151 -4.87 -23.21 -3.51
N LEU A 152 -4.67 -22.05 -4.14
CA LEU A 152 -4.87 -21.87 -5.57
C LEU A 152 -3.68 -22.50 -6.31
N GLN A 153 -3.92 -23.65 -6.93
CA GLN A 153 -2.93 -24.35 -7.76
C GLN A 153 -2.98 -23.85 -9.20
N GLY A 154 -2.10 -24.31 -10.09
CA GLY A 154 -2.21 -24.09 -11.54
C GLY A 154 -0.95 -23.54 -12.21
N HIS A 155 -0.04 -22.98 -11.42
CA HIS A 155 1.28 -22.63 -11.89
C HIS A 155 2.08 -23.90 -12.20
N ALA A 156 2.88 -23.85 -13.27
CA ALA A 156 3.76 -24.95 -13.64
C ALA A 156 5.00 -24.98 -12.75
N GLY A 157 5.45 -23.80 -12.31
CA GLY A 157 6.60 -23.58 -11.43
C GLY A 157 6.30 -22.62 -10.27
N SER A 158 7.35 -22.12 -9.63
CA SER A 158 7.25 -21.19 -8.50
C SER A 158 6.44 -19.94 -8.83
N VAL A 159 5.66 -19.44 -7.88
CA VAL A 159 4.98 -18.14 -8.03
C VAL A 159 5.93 -17.05 -7.58
N LEU A 160 6.45 -16.27 -8.53
CA LEU A 160 7.52 -15.30 -8.27
C LEU A 160 7.01 -13.88 -8.02
N CYS A 161 5.85 -13.53 -8.60
CA CYS A 161 5.25 -12.21 -8.43
C CYS A 161 3.72 -12.30 -8.46
N LEU A 162 3.05 -11.40 -7.72
CA LEU A 162 1.59 -11.26 -7.73
C LEU A 162 1.17 -9.83 -7.34
N GLN A 163 0.02 -9.37 -7.84
CA GLN A 163 -0.55 -8.06 -7.49
C GLN A 163 -2.10 -8.07 -7.63
N PHE A 164 -2.80 -7.27 -6.81
CA PHE A 164 -4.26 -7.08 -6.82
C PHE A 164 -4.73 -5.94 -7.74
N ASP A 165 -5.62 -6.23 -8.69
CA ASP A 165 -6.22 -5.24 -9.59
C ASP A 165 -6.58 -3.95 -8.84
N PRO A 166 -6.11 -2.75 -9.27
CA PRO A 166 -6.24 -1.54 -8.48
C PRO A 166 -7.58 -0.85 -8.72
N ARG A 167 -8.51 -1.50 -9.45
CA ARG A 167 -9.85 -0.99 -9.73
C ARG A 167 -10.76 -1.36 -8.56
N ASP A 168 -11.49 -0.39 -8.02
CA ASP A 168 -12.28 -0.52 -6.78
C ASP A 168 -13.38 -1.60 -6.81
N HIS A 169 -13.72 -2.13 -7.99
CA HIS A 169 -14.78 -3.11 -8.19
C HIS A 169 -14.28 -4.48 -8.66
N GLU A 170 -12.98 -4.62 -8.82
CA GLU A 170 -12.37 -5.83 -9.37
C GLU A 170 -11.55 -6.50 -8.29
N ASP A 171 -11.93 -7.71 -7.95
CA ASP A 171 -11.25 -8.54 -6.98
C ASP A 171 -10.27 -9.50 -7.68
N THR A 172 -9.70 -9.08 -8.81
CA THR A 172 -8.80 -9.95 -9.58
C THR A 172 -7.37 -9.87 -9.05
N ILE A 173 -6.71 -11.01 -8.92
CA ILE A 173 -5.27 -11.12 -8.69
C ILE A 173 -4.62 -11.60 -9.98
N VAL A 174 -3.50 -10.99 -10.32
CA VAL A 174 -2.61 -11.44 -11.40
C VAL A 174 -1.34 -11.97 -10.77
N SER A 175 -0.89 -13.13 -11.24
CA SER A 175 0.28 -13.83 -10.74
C SER A 175 1.17 -14.32 -11.88
N GLY A 176 2.48 -14.23 -11.69
CA GLY A 176 3.50 -14.67 -12.63
C GLY A 176 4.27 -15.86 -12.11
N GLY A 177 4.40 -16.88 -12.94
CA GLY A 177 5.10 -18.13 -12.62
C GLY A 177 6.50 -18.22 -13.21
N ALA A 178 7.30 -19.11 -12.63
CA ALA A 178 8.62 -19.47 -13.16
C ALA A 178 8.57 -20.20 -14.51
N GLY A 179 7.40 -20.72 -14.92
CA GLY A 179 7.21 -21.33 -16.23
C GLY A 179 6.87 -20.34 -17.36
N GLY A 180 6.89 -19.03 -17.08
CA GLY A 180 6.54 -18.00 -18.07
C GLY A 180 5.04 -17.76 -18.21
N GLU A 181 4.23 -18.33 -17.33
CA GLU A 181 2.78 -18.18 -17.33
C GLU A 181 2.28 -16.98 -16.50
N LEU A 182 1.17 -16.39 -16.93
CA LEU A 182 0.37 -15.48 -16.11
C LEU A 182 -0.96 -16.12 -15.76
N ILE A 183 -1.34 -16.10 -14.48
CA ILE A 183 -2.63 -16.59 -14.01
C ILE A 183 -3.43 -15.43 -13.43
N PHE A 184 -4.66 -15.31 -13.92
CA PHE A 184 -5.67 -14.37 -13.45
C PHE A 184 -6.70 -15.15 -12.64
N CYS A 185 -6.90 -14.77 -11.39
CA CYS A 185 -7.87 -15.40 -10.50
C CYS A 185 -8.76 -14.36 -9.80
N VAL A 186 -10.03 -14.71 -9.62
CA VAL A 186 -10.97 -13.96 -8.80
C VAL A 186 -10.68 -14.26 -7.34
N PHE A 187 -10.39 -13.23 -6.56
CA PHE A 187 -10.05 -13.33 -5.14
C PHE A 187 -11.23 -13.80 -4.28
N SER A 188 -12.43 -13.23 -4.46
CA SER A 188 -13.59 -13.57 -3.62
C SER A 188 -14.07 -15.01 -3.83
N THR A 189 -14.14 -15.43 -5.10
CA THR A 189 -14.64 -16.76 -5.47
C THR A 189 -13.54 -17.81 -5.55
N ARG A 190 -12.26 -17.40 -5.53
CA ARG A 190 -11.09 -18.27 -5.68
C ARG A 190 -11.10 -19.05 -7.00
N THR A 191 -11.74 -18.49 -8.03
CA THR A 191 -11.86 -19.13 -9.35
C THR A 191 -10.79 -18.60 -10.30
N LYS A 192 -10.20 -19.51 -11.09
CA LYS A 192 -9.29 -19.12 -12.17
C LYS A 192 -10.11 -18.57 -13.32
N ILE A 193 -9.82 -17.34 -13.73
CA ILE A 193 -10.45 -16.70 -14.88
C ILE A 193 -9.73 -17.12 -16.14
N LYS A 194 -8.39 -17.00 -16.10
CA LYS A 194 -7.57 -17.14 -17.31
C LYS A 194 -6.14 -17.54 -16.98
N ILE A 195 -5.58 -18.37 -17.84
CA ILE A 195 -4.16 -18.73 -17.85
C ILE A 195 -3.60 -18.30 -19.19
N VAL A 196 -2.56 -17.47 -19.18
CA VAL A 196 -1.75 -17.12 -20.35
C VAL A 196 -0.47 -17.93 -20.24
N SER A 197 -0.45 -19.12 -20.83
CA SER A 197 0.61 -20.11 -20.63
C SER A 197 1.96 -19.71 -21.25
N ASN A 198 1.94 -18.93 -22.35
CA ASN A 198 3.14 -18.45 -23.04
C ASN A 198 3.24 -16.93 -22.93
N ALA A 199 3.07 -16.39 -21.73
CA ALA A 199 3.17 -14.96 -21.53
C ALA A 199 4.62 -14.49 -21.77
N HIS A 200 5.60 -15.23 -21.26
CA HIS A 200 7.02 -15.04 -21.49
C HIS A 200 7.69 -16.36 -21.89
N GLY A 201 8.91 -16.28 -22.45
CA GLY A 201 9.70 -17.45 -22.82
C GLY A 201 10.40 -18.11 -21.63
N ASP A 202 10.47 -17.41 -20.50
CA ASP A 202 11.10 -17.83 -19.26
C ASP A 202 10.37 -17.19 -18.06
N ALA A 203 10.84 -17.44 -16.84
CA ALA A 203 10.24 -17.02 -15.58
C ALA A 203 9.81 -15.55 -15.56
N VAL A 204 8.56 -15.30 -15.17
CA VAL A 204 8.05 -13.94 -14.94
C VAL A 204 8.51 -13.47 -13.57
N THR A 205 9.49 -12.57 -13.53
CA THR A 205 10.18 -12.14 -12.32
C THR A 205 9.42 -11.05 -11.57
N CYS A 206 8.77 -10.14 -12.30
CA CYS A 206 8.01 -9.05 -11.71
C CYS A 206 6.83 -8.68 -12.62
N LEU A 207 5.77 -8.22 -11.98
CA LEU A 207 4.59 -7.67 -12.65
C LEU A 207 4.13 -6.41 -11.93
N LYS A 208 3.63 -5.46 -12.71
CA LYS A 208 2.99 -4.23 -12.26
C LYS A 208 1.79 -3.96 -13.15
N PHE A 209 0.63 -3.63 -12.61
CA PHE A 209 -0.47 -3.13 -13.42
C PHE A 209 -1.02 -1.80 -12.88
N ASP A 210 -1.64 -1.07 -13.80
CA ASP A 210 -2.45 0.10 -13.53
C ASP A 210 -3.90 -0.19 -13.94
N GLN A 211 -4.74 0.84 -14.09
CA GLN A 211 -6.14 0.66 -14.48
C GLN A 211 -6.34 0.17 -15.93
N THR A 212 -5.36 0.34 -16.82
CA THR A 212 -5.52 0.11 -18.27
C THR A 212 -4.54 -0.91 -18.87
N ARG A 213 -3.39 -1.10 -18.24
CA ARG A 213 -2.27 -1.91 -18.70
C ARG A 213 -1.73 -2.80 -17.59
N LEU A 214 -1.21 -3.95 -18.01
CA LEU A 214 -0.38 -4.83 -17.20
C LEU A 214 1.02 -4.82 -17.81
N VAL A 215 2.04 -4.66 -17.00
CA VAL A 215 3.43 -4.77 -17.42
C VAL A 215 4.09 -5.92 -16.71
N THR A 216 4.77 -6.76 -17.46
CA THR A 216 5.48 -7.94 -16.95
C THR A 216 6.91 -7.91 -17.45
N CYS A 217 7.83 -8.39 -16.63
CA CYS A 217 9.21 -8.60 -17.03
C CYS A 217 9.65 -10.02 -16.70
N SER A 218 10.68 -10.48 -17.39
CA SER A 218 11.09 -11.89 -17.33
C SER A 218 12.60 -12.07 -17.43
N GLN A 219 13.02 -13.28 -17.06
CA GLN A 219 14.36 -13.78 -17.32
C GLN A 219 14.67 -13.88 -18.82
N ASP A 220 13.65 -13.87 -19.70
CA ASP A 220 13.79 -13.86 -21.16
C ASP A 220 14.32 -12.55 -21.76
N GLU A 221 14.84 -11.64 -20.91
CA GLU A 221 15.41 -10.34 -21.27
C GLU A 221 14.39 -9.31 -21.80
N THR A 222 13.10 -9.65 -21.81
CA THR A 222 12.05 -8.79 -22.33
C THR A 222 11.14 -8.21 -21.24
N ILE A 223 10.53 -7.09 -21.59
CA ILE A 223 9.41 -6.50 -20.85
C ILE A 223 8.22 -6.49 -21.80
N LYS A 224 7.06 -6.94 -21.32
CA LYS A 224 5.82 -6.94 -22.10
C LYS A 224 4.79 -6.02 -21.45
N VAL A 225 4.25 -5.11 -22.26
CA VAL A 225 3.16 -4.22 -21.90
C VAL A 225 1.88 -4.75 -22.55
N TRP A 226 0.95 -5.19 -21.71
CA TRP A 226 -0.31 -5.81 -22.10
C TRP A 226 -1.44 -4.78 -21.97
N ASP A 227 -2.26 -4.68 -23.00
CA ASP A 227 -3.58 -4.07 -22.85
C ASP A 227 -4.48 -5.05 -22.06
N ARG A 228 -5.16 -4.55 -21.04
CA ARG A 228 -5.94 -5.41 -20.14
C ARG A 228 -7.21 -5.98 -20.78
N THR A 229 -7.79 -5.25 -21.74
CA THR A 229 -9.04 -5.63 -22.39
C THR A 229 -8.80 -6.60 -23.53
N THR A 230 -7.81 -6.32 -24.37
CA THR A 230 -7.51 -7.13 -25.55
C THR A 230 -6.47 -8.22 -25.25
N LEU A 231 -5.69 -8.06 -24.17
CA LEU A 231 -4.55 -8.91 -23.81
C LEU A 231 -3.51 -9.02 -24.94
N SER A 232 -3.42 -7.99 -25.78
CA SER A 232 -2.33 -7.82 -26.74
C SER A 232 -1.09 -7.31 -26.03
N ALA A 233 0.06 -7.96 -26.26
CA ALA A 233 1.34 -7.55 -25.69
C ALA A 233 2.18 -6.75 -26.71
N GLN A 234 2.61 -5.58 -26.31
CA GLN A 234 3.73 -4.87 -26.88
C GLN A 234 5.02 -5.33 -26.18
N ILE A 235 6.09 -5.58 -26.94
CA ILE A 235 7.36 -6.10 -26.42
C ILE A 235 8.40 -4.99 -26.46
N LEU A 236 8.99 -4.69 -25.31
CA LEU A 236 10.15 -3.82 -25.16
C LEU A 236 11.40 -4.70 -25.07
N THR A 237 12.28 -4.58 -26.05
CA THR A 237 13.56 -5.30 -26.11
C THR A 237 14.73 -4.31 -25.98
N GLY A 238 15.81 -4.74 -25.36
CA GLY A 238 17.02 -3.91 -25.22
C GLY A 238 17.88 -4.21 -24.00
N HIS A 239 17.37 -4.95 -23.01
CA HIS A 239 18.19 -5.57 -21.99
C HIS A 239 18.98 -6.76 -22.56
N ARG A 240 20.10 -7.11 -21.91
CA ARG A 240 20.97 -8.24 -22.28
C ARG A 240 21.13 -9.26 -21.16
N GLY A 241 20.11 -9.32 -20.30
CA GLY A 241 20.07 -10.19 -19.15
C GLY A 241 18.70 -10.10 -18.46
N SER A 242 18.50 -11.01 -17.51
CA SER A 242 17.23 -11.12 -16.76
C SER A 242 16.76 -9.77 -16.24
N VAL A 243 15.54 -9.38 -16.59
CA VAL A 243 14.92 -8.19 -16.02
C VAL A 243 14.30 -8.61 -14.69
N ASN A 244 14.72 -8.00 -13.58
CA ASN A 244 14.36 -8.46 -12.24
C ASN A 244 13.35 -7.55 -11.54
N ALA A 245 13.26 -6.28 -11.96
CA ALA A 245 12.33 -5.33 -11.37
C ALA A 245 11.84 -4.34 -12.42
N ILE A 246 10.58 -3.93 -12.26
CA ILE A 246 9.93 -2.91 -13.06
C ILE A 246 9.08 -2.00 -12.18
N ASP A 247 8.96 -0.76 -12.59
CA ASP A 247 7.94 0.16 -12.10
C ASP A 247 7.49 1.09 -13.24
N PHE A 248 6.26 1.58 -13.19
CA PHE A 248 5.77 2.47 -14.24
C PHE A 248 4.68 3.42 -13.74
N SER A 249 4.64 4.59 -14.36
CA SER A 249 3.64 5.61 -14.05
C SER A 249 3.30 6.38 -15.33
N GLY A 250 2.03 6.31 -15.73
CA GLY A 250 1.61 6.90 -17.00
C GLY A 250 2.38 6.29 -18.16
N ASP A 251 3.02 7.11 -18.98
CA ASP A 251 3.77 6.64 -20.15
C ASP A 251 5.19 6.14 -19.84
N THR A 252 5.74 6.51 -18.67
CA THR A 252 7.13 6.23 -18.32
C THR A 252 7.23 4.90 -17.59
N LEU A 253 8.08 4.01 -18.10
CA LEU A 253 8.45 2.76 -17.44
C LEU A 253 9.92 2.77 -17.09
N VAL A 254 10.26 2.20 -15.94
CA VAL A 254 11.64 1.95 -15.51
C VAL A 254 11.81 0.45 -15.28
N SER A 255 12.94 -0.08 -15.74
CA SER A 255 13.32 -1.47 -15.54
C SER A 255 14.74 -1.59 -15.02
N ALA A 256 15.01 -2.65 -14.28
CA ALA A 256 16.34 -3.02 -13.79
C ALA A 256 16.66 -4.48 -14.17
N SER A 257 17.86 -4.70 -14.69
CA SER A 257 18.29 -6.00 -15.21
C SER A 257 19.63 -6.47 -14.65
N GLY A 258 19.84 -7.78 -14.66
CA GLY A 258 21.11 -8.43 -14.40
C GLY A 258 22.24 -8.05 -15.37
N ASP A 259 21.92 -7.36 -16.47
CA ASP A 259 22.92 -6.71 -17.34
C ASP A 259 23.62 -5.50 -16.71
N ARG A 260 23.30 -5.19 -15.43
CA ARG A 260 23.84 -4.07 -14.64
C ARG A 260 23.41 -2.71 -15.14
N THR A 261 22.27 -2.64 -15.83
CA THR A 261 21.67 -1.40 -16.29
C THR A 261 20.25 -1.24 -15.76
N ALA A 262 19.87 0.02 -15.53
CA ALA A 262 18.48 0.41 -15.43
C ALA A 262 18.10 1.16 -16.70
N LYS A 263 16.93 0.89 -17.26
CA LYS A 263 16.45 1.56 -18.49
C LYS A 263 15.15 2.29 -18.21
N VAL A 264 15.02 3.48 -18.80
CA VAL A 264 13.79 4.27 -18.82
C VAL A 264 13.21 4.19 -20.22
N TRP A 265 11.93 3.87 -20.30
CA TRP A 265 11.21 3.61 -21.55
C TRP A 265 10.00 4.52 -21.65
N SER A 266 9.65 4.89 -22.88
CA SER A 266 8.31 5.38 -23.21
C SER A 266 7.49 4.21 -23.73
N ILE A 267 6.33 3.98 -23.11
CA ILE A 267 5.40 2.93 -23.51
C ILE A 267 4.78 3.29 -24.88
N SER A 268 4.36 4.54 -25.07
CA SER A 268 3.73 5.00 -26.31
C SER A 268 4.67 5.01 -27.52
N GLU A 269 5.94 5.38 -27.32
CA GLU A 269 6.95 5.39 -28.38
C GLU A 269 7.62 4.02 -28.60
N ASN A 270 7.34 3.05 -27.72
CA ASN A 270 7.98 1.73 -27.71
C ASN A 270 9.53 1.80 -27.73
N ALA A 271 10.10 2.77 -27.02
CA ALA A 271 11.50 3.12 -27.13
C ALA A 271 12.19 3.27 -25.77
N CYS A 272 13.45 2.88 -25.70
CA CYS A 272 14.32 3.16 -24.57
C CYS A 272 14.80 4.63 -24.66
N LEU A 273 14.29 5.47 -23.75
CA LEU A 273 14.65 6.89 -23.66
C LEU A 273 16.02 7.10 -23.03
N ARG A 274 16.37 6.27 -22.04
CA ARG A 274 17.64 6.40 -21.31
C ARG A 274 18.10 5.05 -20.81
N THR A 275 19.39 4.77 -20.96
CA THR A 275 20.06 3.70 -20.22
C THR A 275 20.90 4.34 -19.12
N VAL A 276 20.67 3.92 -17.89
CA VAL A 276 21.44 4.29 -16.71
C VAL A 276 22.36 3.12 -16.41
N GLU A 277 23.65 3.35 -16.58
CA GLU A 277 24.69 2.39 -16.25
C GLU A 277 25.44 2.96 -15.06
N GLU A 278 25.58 2.19 -13.98
CA GLU A 278 26.53 2.58 -12.93
C GLU A 278 27.95 2.31 -13.43
N PRO A 279 28.89 3.26 -13.30
CA PRO A 279 30.30 2.99 -13.46
C PRO A 279 30.77 2.14 -12.26
N ARG A 280 30.64 0.81 -12.41
CA ARG A 280 31.13 -0.26 -11.51
C ARG A 280 30.52 -0.30 -10.09
N SER A 281 29.73 -1.35 -9.90
CA SER A 281 29.39 -2.06 -8.65
C SER A 281 28.79 -1.23 -7.52
N VAL A 282 27.47 -1.28 -7.41
CA VAL A 282 26.81 -1.60 -6.15
C VAL A 282 25.85 -2.75 -6.40
N ALA A 283 26.27 -3.95 -5.98
CA ALA A 283 25.33 -5.04 -5.75
C ALA A 283 24.51 -4.65 -4.50
N CYS A 284 23.20 -4.49 -4.69
CA CYS A 284 22.21 -4.49 -3.61
C CYS A 284 21.69 -5.93 -3.49
#